data_AF-A0A3D0M8Z8-F1
#
_entry.id   AF-A0A3D0M8Z8-F1
#
_cell.length_a   1.000
_cell.length_b   1.000
_cell.length_c   1.000
_cell.angle_alpha   90.00
_cell.angle_beta   90.00
_cell.angle_gamma   90.00
#
_symmetry.space_group_name_H-M   'P 1'
#
loop_
_entity.id
_entity.type
_entity.pdbx_description
1 polymer ?
#
loop_
_entity_poly.entity_id
_entity_poly.type
_entity_poly.pdbx_seq_one_letter_code
_entity_poly.pdbx_strand_id
1 'polypeptide(L)'
;MVVVGANKLEENKKMVDEMNVFPVPDGDTGTNMSLTVTSAVKEVLGSGSDSVSDLAKAVSSGALRGARGNSGVILSQLFRGFYKGIKGSNDINAVAFATGMQKGVETAYKAVMKPKEGTILTVAKGAAQAAVEEALKTDDMVEVMQAVVRAGEET
;
A
#
# COMPACT_ATOMS: atom_id res chain seq x y z
N MET A 1 10.47 5.98 -3.92
CA MET A 1 9.33 5.78 -2.99
C MET A 1 9.32 4.40 -2.35
N VAL A 2 9.22 3.30 -3.11
CA VAL A 2 9.06 1.92 -2.56
C VAL A 2 10.16 1.52 -1.57
N VAL A 3 11.44 1.76 -1.92
CA VAL A 3 12.58 1.45 -1.04
C VAL A 3 12.51 2.22 0.29
N VAL A 4 12.20 3.52 0.23
CA VAL A 4 12.08 4.36 1.43
C VAL A 4 10.92 3.88 2.31
N GLY A 5 9.77 3.55 1.71
CA GLY A 5 8.63 2.98 2.43
C GLY A 5 8.95 1.64 3.10
N ALA A 6 9.72 0.77 2.42
CA ALA A 6 10.18 -0.50 2.99
C ALA A 6 11.10 -0.28 4.19
N ASN A 7 12.05 0.64 4.08
CA ASN A 7 12.97 0.97 5.18
C ASN A 7 12.21 1.53 6.39
N LYS A 8 11.24 2.42 6.15
CA LYS A 8 10.39 2.96 7.23
C LYS A 8 9.56 1.89 7.91
N LEU A 9 9.01 0.95 7.16
CA LEU A 9 8.27 -0.18 7.74
C LEU A 9 9.19 -1.10 8.55
N GLU A 10 10.41 -1.37 8.07
CA GLU A 10 11.39 -2.18 8.79
C GLU A 10 11.83 -1.50 10.10
N GLU A 11 12.11 -0.20 10.07
CA GLU A 11 12.44 0.62 11.26
C GLU A 11 11.33 0.56 12.32
N ASN A 12 10.07 0.52 11.90
CA ASN A 12 8.90 0.58 12.78
C ASN A 12 8.22 -0.79 13.00
N LYS A 13 8.78 -1.90 12.49
CA LYS A 13 8.08 -3.19 12.51
C LYS A 13 7.67 -3.64 13.91
N LYS A 14 8.50 -3.37 14.92
CA LYS A 14 8.21 -3.72 16.33
C LYS A 14 7.02 -2.93 16.86
N MET A 15 6.94 -1.64 16.55
CA MET A 15 5.78 -0.81 16.90
C MET A 15 4.52 -1.37 16.25
N VAL A 16 4.59 -1.77 14.98
CA VAL A 16 3.44 -2.37 14.28
C VAL A 16 3.07 -3.75 14.86
N ASP A 17 4.06 -4.57 15.23
CA ASP A 17 3.86 -5.85 15.91
C ASP A 17 3.15 -5.65 17.27
N GLU A 18 3.51 -4.60 18.02
CA GLU A 18 2.93 -4.22 19.31
C GLU A 18 1.50 -3.64 19.18
N MET A 19 1.20 -2.95 18.07
CA MET A 19 -0.14 -2.44 17.79
C MET A 19 -1.16 -3.56 17.48
N ASN A 20 -0.70 -4.74 17.04
CA ASN A 20 -1.59 -5.83 16.70
C ASN A 20 -2.22 -6.48 17.94
N VAL A 21 -3.30 -5.90 18.43
CA VAL A 21 -4.05 -6.40 19.60
C VAL A 21 -5.34 -7.15 19.23
N PHE A 22 -5.65 -7.33 17.93
CA PHE A 22 -6.92 -7.92 17.47
C PHE A 22 -6.80 -8.74 16.18
N PRO A 23 -7.42 -9.94 16.04
CA PRO A 23 -8.12 -10.73 17.06
C PRO A 23 -7.17 -11.61 17.89
N VAL A 24 -5.92 -11.78 17.44
CA VAL A 24 -4.89 -12.57 18.11
C VAL A 24 -3.60 -11.74 18.08
N PRO A 25 -3.03 -11.38 19.24
CA PRO A 25 -1.75 -10.70 19.32
C PRO A 25 -0.62 -11.71 19.13
N ASP A 26 -0.44 -12.15 17.89
CA ASP A 26 0.67 -13.03 17.48
C ASP A 26 2.01 -12.29 17.35
N GLY A 27 1.98 -10.95 17.42
CA GLY A 27 3.17 -10.10 17.45
C GLY A 27 4.00 -10.19 16.16
N ASP A 28 3.37 -10.52 15.03
CA ASP A 28 4.07 -10.75 13.76
C ASP A 28 3.61 -9.84 12.60
N THR A 29 2.65 -8.94 12.83
CA THR A 29 2.02 -8.13 11.77
C THR A 29 3.02 -7.25 11.02
N GLY A 30 3.83 -6.47 11.75
CA GLY A 30 4.89 -5.63 11.20
C GLY A 30 6.00 -6.46 10.56
N THR A 31 6.38 -7.58 11.18
CA THR A 31 7.35 -8.52 10.60
C THR A 31 6.86 -9.08 9.26
N ASN A 32 5.62 -9.55 9.20
CA ASN A 32 4.96 -10.09 8.00
C ASN A 32 4.85 -9.03 6.89
N MET A 33 4.47 -7.81 7.23
CA MET A 33 4.41 -6.70 6.29
C MET A 33 5.81 -6.34 5.77
N SER A 34 6.82 -6.23 6.65
CA SER A 34 8.18 -5.87 6.24
C SER A 34 8.78 -6.90 5.28
N LEU A 35 8.63 -8.20 5.57
CA LEU A 35 9.09 -9.28 4.68
C LEU A 35 8.39 -9.20 3.31
N THR A 36 7.10 -8.87 3.30
CA THR A 36 6.30 -8.73 2.08
C THR A 36 6.80 -7.56 1.22
N VAL A 37 7.00 -6.38 1.81
CA VAL A 37 7.49 -5.20 1.08
C VAL A 37 8.94 -5.38 0.65
N THR A 38 9.77 -6.04 1.46
CA THR A 38 11.15 -6.37 1.09
C THR A 38 11.20 -7.25 -0.16
N SER A 39 10.28 -8.20 -0.30
CA SER A 39 10.13 -8.99 -1.54
C SER A 39 9.74 -8.12 -2.74
N ALA A 40 8.85 -7.13 -2.55
CA ALA A 40 8.49 -6.17 -3.58
C ALA A 40 9.68 -5.30 -4.02
N VAL A 41 10.50 -4.83 -3.07
CA VAL A 41 11.73 -4.07 -3.34
C VAL A 41 12.71 -4.89 -4.16
N LYS A 42 12.94 -6.16 -3.82
CA LYS A 42 13.82 -7.05 -4.60
C LYS A 42 13.37 -7.18 -6.04
N GLU A 43 12.06 -7.31 -6.27
CA GLU A 43 11.51 -7.40 -7.62
C GLU A 43 11.68 -6.09 -8.40
N VAL A 44 11.44 -4.95 -7.75
CA VAL A 44 11.64 -3.62 -8.35
C VAL A 44 13.09 -3.43 -8.76
N LEU A 45 14.04 -3.67 -7.86
CA LEU A 45 15.48 -3.52 -8.13
C LEU A 45 15.98 -4.50 -9.20
N GLY A 46 15.38 -5.69 -9.28
CA GLY A 46 15.70 -6.69 -10.30
C GLY A 46 15.06 -6.41 -11.67
N SER A 47 14.10 -5.49 -11.77
CA SER A 47 13.39 -5.23 -13.03
C SER A 47 14.22 -4.46 -14.07
N GLY A 48 15.15 -3.61 -13.61
CA GLY A 48 15.95 -2.73 -14.47
C GLY A 48 15.14 -1.73 -15.32
N SER A 49 13.84 -1.54 -15.03
CA SER A 49 12.95 -0.66 -15.78
C SER A 49 12.77 0.68 -15.07
N ASP A 50 12.72 1.76 -15.83
CA ASP A 50 12.34 3.10 -15.34
C ASP A 50 10.86 3.42 -15.61
N SER A 51 10.14 2.52 -16.28
CA SER A 51 8.71 2.69 -16.56
C SER A 51 7.90 2.54 -15.28
N VAL A 52 7.09 3.55 -14.97
CA VAL A 52 6.19 3.53 -13.82
C VAL A 52 5.24 2.32 -13.85
N SER A 53 4.76 1.93 -15.03
CA SER A 53 3.88 0.78 -15.17
C SER A 53 4.58 -0.54 -14.85
N ASP A 54 5.82 -0.71 -15.32
CA ASP A 54 6.62 -1.90 -15.04
C ASP A 54 7.05 -1.95 -13.57
N LEU A 55 7.45 -0.82 -13.00
CA LEU A 55 7.79 -0.69 -11.59
C LEU A 55 6.58 -1.01 -10.71
N ALA A 56 5.39 -0.50 -11.01
CA ALA A 56 4.16 -0.82 -10.28
C ALA A 56 3.77 -2.31 -10.42
N LYS A 57 3.97 -2.89 -11.60
CA LYS A 57 3.78 -4.33 -11.82
C LYS A 57 4.78 -5.15 -10.99
N ALA A 58 6.04 -4.72 -10.92
CA ALA A 58 7.09 -5.35 -10.13
C ALA A 58 6.74 -5.30 -8.63
N VAL A 59 6.32 -4.14 -8.10
CA VAL A 59 5.82 -4.01 -6.72
C VAL A 59 4.67 -4.98 -6.46
N SER A 60 3.64 -4.96 -7.31
CA SER A 60 2.47 -5.85 -7.20
C SER A 60 2.88 -7.32 -7.20
N SER A 61 3.78 -7.72 -8.09
CA SER A 61 4.16 -9.12 -8.29
C SER A 61 5.10 -9.62 -7.18
N GLY A 62 6.06 -8.80 -6.78
CA GLY A 62 7.00 -9.11 -5.71
C GLY A 62 6.32 -9.15 -4.33
N ALA A 63 5.39 -8.24 -4.06
CA ALA A 63 4.58 -8.27 -2.84
C ALA A 63 3.68 -9.52 -2.80
N LEU A 64 3.02 -9.88 -3.91
CA LEU A 64 2.13 -11.04 -3.95
C LEU A 64 2.90 -12.35 -3.75
N ARG A 65 4.03 -12.55 -4.44
CA ARG A 65 4.85 -13.76 -4.29
C ARG A 65 5.55 -13.84 -2.93
N GLY A 66 5.85 -12.70 -2.33
CA GLY A 66 6.51 -12.60 -1.04
C GLY A 66 5.58 -12.47 0.16
N ALA A 67 4.27 -12.48 -0.04
CA ALA A 67 3.28 -12.24 1.00
C ALA A 67 3.46 -13.22 2.18
N ARG A 68 3.55 -12.66 3.40
CA ARG A 68 3.64 -13.43 4.65
C ARG A 68 2.46 -13.10 5.56
N GLY A 69 1.86 -14.13 6.15
CA GLY A 69 0.71 -14.00 7.02
C GLY A 69 -0.48 -13.27 6.38
N ASN A 70 -1.47 -12.93 7.21
CA ASN A 70 -2.66 -12.22 6.73
C ASN A 70 -2.36 -10.76 6.35
N SER A 71 -1.54 -10.07 7.15
CA SER A 71 -1.18 -8.66 6.91
C SER A 71 -0.40 -8.48 5.60
N GLY A 72 0.55 -9.38 5.30
CA GLY A 72 1.27 -9.38 4.03
C GLY A 72 0.38 -9.72 2.83
N VAL A 73 -0.57 -10.65 2.98
CA VAL A 73 -1.56 -10.91 1.92
C VAL A 73 -2.40 -9.66 1.65
N ILE A 74 -2.94 -9.00 2.67
CA ILE A 74 -3.73 -7.76 2.50
C ILE A 74 -2.90 -6.67 1.83
N LEU A 75 -1.67 -6.44 2.30
CA LEU A 75 -0.76 -5.44 1.74
C LEU A 75 -0.44 -5.74 0.26
N SER A 76 -0.24 -7.01 -0.10
CA SER A 76 -0.04 -7.39 -1.50
C SER A 76 -1.25 -7.07 -2.39
N GLN A 77 -2.47 -7.16 -1.84
CA GLN A 77 -3.68 -6.84 -2.59
C GLN A 77 -3.89 -5.34 -2.76
N LEU A 78 -3.46 -4.53 -1.79
CA LEU A 78 -3.41 -3.08 -1.95
C LEU A 78 -2.50 -2.70 -3.13
N PHE A 79 -1.28 -3.24 -3.19
CA PHE A 79 -0.38 -2.99 -4.33
C PHE A 79 -0.92 -3.52 -5.65
N ARG A 80 -1.53 -4.70 -5.65
CA ARG A 80 -2.15 -5.28 -6.85
C ARG A 80 -3.29 -4.41 -7.38
N GLY A 81 -4.12 -3.88 -6.49
CA GLY A 81 -5.18 -2.96 -6.86
C GLY A 81 -4.65 -1.62 -7.36
N PHE A 82 -3.62 -1.09 -6.70
CA PHE A 82 -2.94 0.14 -7.15
C PHE A 82 -2.42 -0.01 -8.58
N TYR A 83 -1.65 -1.07 -8.86
CA TYR A 83 -1.15 -1.37 -10.21
C TYR A 83 -2.29 -1.46 -11.24
N LYS A 84 -3.41 -2.11 -10.91
CA LYS A 84 -4.57 -2.17 -11.81
C LYS A 84 -5.16 -0.79 -12.10
N GLY A 85 -5.19 0.11 -11.11
CA GLY A 85 -5.72 1.46 -11.25
C GLY A 85 -4.89 2.38 -12.14
N ILE A 86 -3.57 2.15 -12.22
CA ILE A 86 -2.63 2.94 -13.03
C ILE A 86 -2.09 2.20 -14.26
N LYS A 87 -2.66 1.03 -14.57
CA LYS A 87 -2.16 0.19 -15.66
C LYS A 87 -2.33 0.93 -17.00
N GLY A 88 -1.23 1.03 -17.75
CA GLY A 88 -1.21 1.74 -19.03
C GLY A 88 -0.96 3.25 -18.93
N SER A 89 -0.82 3.78 -17.71
CA SER A 89 -0.32 5.15 -17.51
C SER A 89 1.19 5.21 -17.72
N ASN A 90 1.66 6.19 -18.49
CA ASN A 90 3.09 6.47 -18.65
C ASN A 90 3.65 7.24 -17.45
N ASP A 91 2.83 8.10 -16.86
CA ASP A 91 3.13 8.89 -15.66
C ASP A 91 1.97 8.82 -14.67
N ILE A 92 2.26 9.10 -13.39
CA ILE A 92 1.24 9.17 -12.33
C ILE A 92 1.06 10.64 -11.94
N ASN A 93 -0.06 11.23 -12.34
CA ASN A 93 -0.55 12.51 -11.81
C ASN A 93 -1.49 12.30 -10.61
N ALA A 94 -1.92 13.38 -9.96
CA ALA A 94 -2.78 13.36 -8.78
C ALA A 94 -3.99 12.43 -8.92
N VAL A 95 -4.71 12.55 -10.05
CA VAL A 95 -5.91 11.73 -10.34
C VAL A 95 -5.56 10.25 -10.52
N ALA A 96 -4.49 9.93 -11.25
CA ALA A 96 -4.04 8.55 -11.42
C ALA A 96 -3.60 7.94 -10.10
N PHE A 97 -2.90 8.70 -9.25
CA PHE A 97 -2.50 8.27 -7.91
C PHE A 97 -3.70 7.95 -7.02
N ALA A 98 -4.68 8.88 -6.96
CA ALA A 98 -5.92 8.69 -6.20
C ALA A 98 -6.72 7.48 -6.72
N THR A 99 -6.82 7.32 -8.04
CA THR A 99 -7.46 6.16 -8.68
C THR A 99 -6.75 4.85 -8.31
N GLY A 100 -5.43 4.84 -8.33
CA GLY A 100 -4.61 3.72 -7.87
C GLY A 100 -4.90 3.36 -6.42
N MET A 101 -4.87 4.33 -5.51
CA MET A 101 -5.16 4.15 -4.10
C MET A 101 -6.56 3.54 -3.89
N GLN A 102 -7.58 4.11 -4.53
CA GLN A 102 -8.96 3.64 -4.46
C GLN A 102 -9.09 2.18 -4.96
N LYS A 103 -8.43 1.85 -6.08
CA LYS A 103 -8.42 0.48 -6.61
C LYS A 103 -7.65 -0.50 -5.75
N GLY A 104 -6.61 -0.02 -5.05
CA GLY A 104 -5.90 -0.74 -3.99
C GLY A 104 -6.86 -1.21 -2.91
N VAL A 105 -7.59 -0.27 -2.31
CA VAL A 105 -8.58 -0.53 -1.26
C VAL A 105 -9.65 -1.49 -1.74
N GLU A 106 -10.28 -1.23 -2.89
CA GLU A 106 -11.31 -2.11 -3.47
C GLU A 106 -10.80 -3.56 -3.64
N THR A 107 -9.55 -3.71 -4.09
CA THR A 107 -8.96 -5.04 -4.33
C THR A 107 -8.68 -5.76 -3.02
N ALA A 108 -8.17 -5.06 -2.01
CA ALA A 108 -7.90 -5.62 -0.69
C ALA A 108 -9.20 -6.05 0.02
N TYR A 109 -10.22 -5.20 0.04
CA TYR A 109 -11.52 -5.54 0.64
C TYR A 109 -12.16 -6.76 -0.01
N LYS A 110 -12.06 -6.89 -1.34
CA LYS A 110 -12.58 -8.07 -2.08
C LYS A 110 -11.80 -9.35 -1.83
N ALA A 111 -10.53 -9.26 -1.45
CA ALA A 111 -9.69 -10.42 -1.22
C ALA A 111 -9.81 -10.99 0.19
N VAL A 112 -10.36 -10.23 1.14
CA VAL A 112 -10.56 -10.66 2.52
C VAL A 112 -11.98 -11.20 2.69
N MET A 113 -12.12 -12.43 3.16
CA MET A 113 -13.43 -13.09 3.30
C MET A 113 -14.39 -12.36 4.25
N LYS A 114 -13.85 -11.77 5.33
CA LYS A 114 -14.59 -10.98 6.32
C LYS A 114 -13.76 -9.75 6.69
N PRO A 115 -13.79 -8.67 5.88
CA PRO A 115 -13.03 -7.46 6.18
C PRO A 115 -13.51 -6.87 7.50
N LYS A 116 -12.57 -6.40 8.31
CA LYS A 116 -12.84 -5.78 9.61
C LYS A 116 -12.32 -4.36 9.62
N GLU A 117 -13.17 -3.44 10.04
CA GLU A 117 -12.75 -2.10 10.39
C GLU A 117 -11.93 -2.11 11.69
N GLY A 118 -11.07 -1.11 11.89
CA GLY A 118 -10.02 -1.10 12.92
C GLY A 118 -8.78 -1.91 12.53
N THR A 119 -8.58 -2.16 11.22
CA THR A 119 -7.38 -2.81 10.68
C THR A 119 -6.70 -1.91 9.65
N ILE A 120 -5.59 -2.37 9.05
CA ILE A 120 -4.96 -1.70 7.90
C ILE A 120 -5.94 -1.34 6.77
N LEU A 121 -7.06 -2.07 6.64
CA LEU A 121 -8.10 -1.75 5.66
C LEU A 121 -8.76 -0.40 5.93
N THR A 122 -8.99 -0.05 7.19
CA THR A 122 -9.59 1.23 7.61
C THR A 122 -8.64 2.38 7.29
N VAL A 123 -7.37 2.26 7.68
CA VAL A 123 -6.33 3.25 7.39
C VAL A 123 -6.18 3.44 5.87
N ALA A 124 -6.10 2.35 5.11
CA ALA A 124 -5.98 2.42 3.65
C ALA A 124 -7.21 3.06 2.99
N LYS A 125 -8.42 2.80 3.52
CA LYS A 125 -9.67 3.40 3.05
C LYS A 125 -9.71 4.91 3.30
N GLY A 126 -9.36 5.35 4.52
CA GLY A 126 -9.29 6.78 4.86
C GLY A 126 -8.26 7.51 4.01
N ALA A 127 -7.06 6.93 3.88
CA ALA A 127 -6.00 7.42 3.01
C ALA A 127 -6.43 7.55 1.53
N ALA A 128 -7.09 6.53 0.97
CA ALA A 128 -7.55 6.58 -0.41
C ALA A 128 -8.66 7.61 -0.63
N GLN A 129 -9.57 7.76 0.33
CA GLN A 129 -10.62 8.77 0.28
C GLN A 129 -10.02 10.19 0.28
N ALA A 130 -9.06 10.45 1.17
CA ALA A 130 -8.35 11.73 1.21
C ALA A 130 -7.60 12.02 -0.10
N ALA A 131 -6.99 11.00 -0.72
CA ALA A 131 -6.34 11.15 -2.02
C ALA A 131 -7.33 11.62 -3.09
N VAL A 132 -8.53 11.03 -3.14
CA VAL A 132 -9.58 11.38 -4.10
C VAL A 132 -10.10 12.79 -3.84
N GLU A 133 -10.41 13.11 -2.58
CA GLU A 133 -10.93 14.43 -2.21
C GLU A 133 -9.93 15.55 -2.52
N GLU A 134 -8.63 15.31 -2.30
CA GLU A 134 -7.60 16.30 -2.57
C GLU A 134 -7.29 16.44 -4.07
N ALA A 135 -7.25 15.33 -4.81
CA ALA A 135 -7.04 15.33 -6.26
C ALA A 135 -8.19 16.03 -7.04
N LEU A 136 -9.34 16.29 -6.41
CA LEU A 136 -10.41 17.12 -6.96
C LEU A 136 -10.14 18.63 -6.83
N LYS A 137 -9.22 19.03 -5.94
CA LYS A 137 -8.92 20.43 -5.62
C LYS A 137 -7.59 20.90 -6.22
N THR A 138 -6.61 20.00 -6.32
CA THR A 138 -5.23 20.31 -6.72
C THR A 138 -4.66 19.21 -7.62
N ASP A 139 -3.77 19.58 -8.53
CA ASP A 139 -2.94 18.67 -9.32
C ASP A 139 -1.54 18.47 -8.73
N ASP A 140 -1.20 19.18 -7.65
CA ASP A 140 0.06 19.03 -6.93
C ASP A 140 0.10 17.69 -6.20
N MET A 141 0.96 16.79 -6.68
CA MET A 141 1.17 15.47 -6.11
C MET A 141 1.63 15.53 -4.64
N VAL A 142 2.43 16.53 -4.28
CA VAL A 142 2.93 16.68 -2.91
C VAL A 142 1.77 16.99 -1.97
N GLU A 143 0.87 17.89 -2.34
CA GLU A 143 -0.32 18.22 -1.54
C GLU A 143 -1.24 16.99 -1.36
N VAL A 144 -1.47 16.24 -2.44
CA VAL A 144 -2.25 14.99 -2.40
C VAL A 144 -1.59 13.96 -1.48
N MET A 145 -0.28 13.74 -1.61
CA MET A 145 0.44 12.78 -0.76
C MET A 145 0.46 13.22 0.71
N GLN A 146 0.53 14.51 1.00
CA GLN A 146 0.43 15.01 2.38
C GLN A 146 -0.97 14.79 2.97
N ALA A 147 -2.04 14.98 2.17
CA ALA A 147 -3.40 14.67 2.60
C ALA A 147 -3.57 13.18 2.92
N VAL A 148 -2.97 12.30 2.11
CA VAL A 148 -2.94 10.85 2.35
C VAL A 148 -2.26 10.50 3.66
N VAL A 149 -1.10 11.12 3.96
CA VAL A 149 -0.38 10.87 5.20
C VAL A 149 -1.19 11.35 6.41
N ARG A 150 -1.73 12.58 6.38
CA ARG A 150 -2.56 13.12 7.47
C ARG A 150 -3.75 12.22 7.78
N ALA A 151 -4.50 11.81 6.75
CA ALA A 151 -5.63 10.90 6.92
C ALA A 151 -5.20 9.55 7.51
N GLY A 152 -4.04 9.03 7.10
CA GLY A 152 -3.49 7.80 7.67
C GLY A 152 -3.08 7.89 9.14
N GLU A 153 -2.74 9.08 9.64
CA GLU A 153 -2.40 9.33 11.05
C GLU A 153 -3.64 9.54 11.93
N GLU A 154 -4.75 10.00 11.35
CA GLU A 154 -6.01 10.29 12.04
C GLU A 154 -6.96 9.08 12.14
N THR A 155 -6.63 7.97 11.47
CA THR A 155 -7.48 6.75 11.37
C THR A 155 -7.00 5.63 12.26
#